data_AF-A0A7C6Y6V7-F1
#
_entry.id   AF-A0A7C6Y6V7-F1
#
_cell.length_a   1.000
_cell.length_b   1.000
_cell.length_c   1.000
_cell.angle_alpha   90.00
_cell.angle_beta   90.00
_cell.angle_gamma   90.00
#
_symmetry.space_group_name_H-M   'P 1'
#
loop_
_entity.id
_entity.type
_entity.pdbx_description
1 polymer ?
#
loop_
_entity_poly.entity_id
_entity_poly.type
_entity_poly.pdbx_seq_one_letter_code
_entity_poly.pdbx_strand_id
1 'polypeptide(L)'
;MSDQKLKIGIILGSTREGRLSPSVGNWVLEIANERKDAEYEIVDLRNYKLPFLGEAGNNKEIVKWNEKLAELDGFVFIVQEYNHSITAVLKNALDSAKEHWNNKAAGIVSYGSLGGARATEHLRAILSELQIAHVRTHPAFSLFHDFENMSVFKPQAVQKDTVNLMLDQLLAWAKALKPLRK
;
A
#
# COMPACT_ATOMS: atom_id res chain seq x y z
N MET A 1 -13.19 18.71 -19.00
CA MET A 1 -12.26 18.44 -17.88
C MET A 1 -11.20 17.54 -18.45
N SER A 2 -9.92 17.92 -18.40
CA SER A 2 -8.86 16.99 -18.82
C SER A 2 -8.96 15.74 -17.95
N ASP A 3 -8.95 14.57 -18.57
CA ASP A 3 -9.01 13.28 -17.89
C ASP A 3 -7.65 13.08 -17.19
N GLN A 4 -7.46 13.76 -16.05
CA GLN A 4 -6.22 13.71 -15.28
C GLN A 4 -6.04 12.28 -14.79
N LYS A 5 -4.89 11.68 -15.13
CA LYS A 5 -4.56 10.32 -14.69
C LYS A 5 -4.67 10.21 -13.16
N LEU A 6 -5.20 9.09 -12.70
CA LEU A 6 -5.25 8.79 -11.27
C LEU A 6 -3.81 8.70 -10.73
N LYS A 7 -3.57 9.23 -9.55
CA LYS A 7 -2.29 9.09 -8.84
C LYS A 7 -2.40 8.01 -7.77
N ILE A 8 -1.60 6.96 -7.88
CA ILE A 8 -1.63 5.80 -6.98
C ILE A 8 -0.32 5.69 -6.20
N GLY A 9 -0.41 5.75 -4.87
CA GLY A 9 0.75 5.59 -4.00
C GLY A 9 0.98 4.12 -3.63
N ILE A 10 2.15 3.58 -3.94
CA ILE A 10 2.59 2.26 -3.50
C ILE A 10 3.29 2.42 -2.14
N ILE A 11 2.55 2.17 -1.05
CA ILE A 11 3.00 2.42 0.32
C ILE A 11 3.83 1.24 0.85
N LEU A 12 5.08 1.49 1.22
CA LEU A 12 5.94 0.48 1.82
C LEU A 12 5.70 0.40 3.33
N GLY A 13 5.06 -0.68 3.80
CA GLY A 13 4.62 -0.81 5.18
C GLY A 13 5.70 -1.10 6.23
N SER A 14 7.00 -1.04 5.91
CA SER A 14 8.08 -1.33 6.89
C SER A 14 9.16 -0.26 6.85
N THR A 15 9.81 -0.05 8.00
CA THR A 15 11.05 0.73 8.11
C THR A 15 12.22 -0.08 8.63
N ARG A 16 12.02 -1.39 8.89
CA ARG A 16 13.06 -2.29 9.37
C ARG A 16 14.26 -2.27 8.43
N GLU A 17 15.46 -2.33 8.99
CA GLU A 17 16.68 -2.53 8.20
C GLU A 17 16.65 -3.93 7.56
N GLY A 18 17.09 -4.04 6.30
CA GLY A 18 16.97 -5.30 5.53
C GLY A 18 15.53 -5.75 5.26
N ARG A 19 14.54 -4.83 5.30
CA ARG A 19 13.16 -5.12 4.89
C ARG A 19 13.06 -5.49 3.41
N LEU A 20 12.10 -6.34 3.06
CA LEU A 20 11.85 -6.80 1.69
C LEU A 20 10.87 -5.92 0.92
N SER A 21 10.15 -5.01 1.61
CA SER A 21 9.11 -4.19 0.99
C SER A 21 9.60 -3.31 -0.17
N PRO A 22 10.84 -2.77 -0.20
CA PRO A 22 11.34 -2.06 -1.38
C PRO A 22 11.42 -2.96 -2.62
N SER A 23 11.93 -4.19 -2.49
CA SER A 23 12.04 -5.12 -3.63
C SER A 23 10.66 -5.50 -4.17
N VAL A 24 9.71 -5.81 -3.29
CA VAL A 24 8.33 -6.12 -3.68
C VAL A 24 7.65 -4.90 -4.29
N GLY A 25 7.77 -3.73 -3.66
CA GLY A 25 7.14 -2.49 -4.12
C GLY A 25 7.68 -1.99 -5.45
N ASN A 26 8.99 -2.06 -5.67
CA ASN A 26 9.61 -1.67 -6.94
C ASN A 26 9.15 -2.58 -8.08
N TRP A 27 9.05 -3.89 -7.83
CA TRP A 27 8.54 -4.82 -8.85
C TRP A 27 7.07 -4.57 -9.18
N VAL A 28 6.23 -4.24 -8.19
CA VAL A 28 4.85 -3.81 -8.44
C VAL A 28 4.82 -2.51 -9.25
N LEU A 29 5.71 -1.56 -8.94
CA LEU A 29 5.84 -0.30 -9.68
C LEU A 29 6.26 -0.55 -11.14
N GLU A 30 7.19 -1.46 -11.40
CA GLU A 30 7.61 -1.84 -12.75
C GLU A 30 6.42 -2.34 -13.57
N ILE A 31 5.63 -3.28 -13.03
CA ILE A 31 4.40 -3.78 -13.69
C ILE A 31 3.41 -2.65 -13.90
N ALA A 32 3.20 -1.79 -12.91
CA ALA A 32 2.25 -0.70 -12.99
C ALA A 32 2.62 0.33 -14.08
N ASN A 33 3.92 0.64 -14.20
CA ASN A 33 4.43 1.58 -15.19
C ASN A 33 4.32 1.07 -16.64
N GLU A 34 4.29 -0.25 -16.86
CA GLU A 34 4.01 -0.83 -18.19
C GLU A 34 2.61 -0.47 -18.71
N ARG A 35 1.64 -0.24 -17.80
CA ARG A 35 0.22 -0.08 -18.14
C ARG A 35 -0.16 1.32 -18.64
N LYS A 36 0.56 2.35 -18.21
CA LYS A 36 0.38 3.77 -18.60
C LYS A 36 -1.02 4.36 -18.36
N ASP A 37 -1.89 3.69 -17.62
CA ASP A 37 -3.28 4.06 -17.34
C ASP A 37 -3.48 4.90 -16.07
N ALA A 38 -2.46 4.94 -15.21
CA ALA A 38 -2.37 5.82 -14.04
C ALA A 38 -0.92 6.26 -13.81
N GLU A 39 -0.72 7.19 -12.88
CA GLU A 39 0.58 7.58 -12.34
C GLU A 39 0.82 6.81 -11.04
N TYR A 40 2.01 6.22 -10.90
CA TYR A 40 2.37 5.41 -9.73
C TYR A 40 3.64 5.95 -9.09
N GLU A 41 3.67 6.05 -7.77
CA GLU A 41 4.87 6.43 -7.03
C GLU A 41 5.08 5.55 -5.79
N ILE A 42 6.35 5.29 -5.45
CA ILE A 42 6.71 4.63 -4.18
C ILE A 42 6.59 5.66 -3.05
N VAL A 43 5.83 5.29 -2.03
CA VAL A 43 5.67 6.06 -0.80
C VAL A 43 6.27 5.25 0.34
N ASP A 44 7.56 5.43 0.60
CA ASP A 44 8.25 4.72 1.68
C ASP A 44 8.02 5.41 3.03
N LEU A 45 7.37 4.71 3.96
CA LEU A 45 7.11 5.21 5.31
C LEU A 45 8.40 5.58 6.07
N ARG A 46 9.57 5.05 5.67
CA ARG A 46 10.88 5.44 6.23
C ARG A 46 11.20 6.92 6.02
N ASN A 47 10.63 7.55 4.99
CA ASN A 47 10.90 8.94 4.64
C ASN A 47 10.07 9.97 5.42
N TYR A 48 9.09 9.51 6.20
CA TYR A 48 8.19 10.37 6.97
C TYR A 48 8.54 10.40 8.46
N LYS A 49 9.26 9.39 8.99
CA LYS A 49 9.72 9.38 10.40
C LYS A 49 8.61 9.77 11.40
N LEU A 50 7.41 9.22 11.19
CA LEU A 50 6.23 9.58 11.97
C LEU A 50 6.44 9.29 13.47
N PRO A 51 6.17 10.24 14.37
CA PRO A 51 6.12 9.98 15.80
C PRO A 51 4.97 9.01 16.11
N PHE A 52 5.04 8.28 17.22
CA PHE A 52 3.89 7.46 17.62
C PHE A 52 2.71 8.36 18.02
N LEU A 53 1.49 7.91 17.70
CA LEU A 53 0.28 8.63 18.08
C LEU A 53 0.26 8.86 19.61
N GLY A 54 0.12 10.12 20.01
CA GLY A 54 0.09 10.54 21.41
C GLY A 54 1.44 10.93 22.01
N GLU A 55 2.55 10.67 21.32
CA GLU A 55 3.83 11.30 21.68
C GLU A 55 3.81 12.79 21.29
N ALA A 56 4.65 13.60 21.96
CA ALA A 56 4.90 14.99 21.57
C ALA A 56 5.59 15.00 20.20
N GLY A 57 4.79 14.87 19.15
CA GLY A 57 5.24 14.67 17.78
C GLY A 57 5.76 15.96 17.15
N ASN A 58 6.68 15.81 16.22
CA ASN A 58 7.03 16.90 15.32
C ASN A 58 5.91 17.08 14.29
N ASN A 59 5.07 18.10 14.47
CA ASN A 59 3.93 18.40 13.59
C ASN A 59 4.30 18.40 12.10
N LYS A 60 5.55 18.75 11.75
CA LYS A 60 6.01 18.82 10.36
C LYS A 60 5.93 17.48 9.62
N GLU A 61 6.31 16.39 10.28
CA GLU A 61 6.31 15.06 9.64
C GLU A 61 4.88 14.54 9.42
N ILE A 62 3.99 14.80 10.37
CA ILE A 62 2.55 14.50 10.25
C ILE A 62 1.94 15.32 9.12
N VAL A 63 2.22 16.63 9.05
CA VAL A 63 1.75 17.50 7.96
C VAL A 63 2.24 16.97 6.61
N LYS A 64 3.54 16.70 6.47
CA LYS A 64 4.13 16.15 5.24
C LYS A 64 3.47 14.83 4.81
N TRP A 65 3.15 13.95 5.76
CA TRP A 65 2.44 12.71 5.49
C TRP A 65 1.03 12.96 4.96
N ASN A 66 0.26 13.81 5.65
CA ASN A 66 -1.09 14.17 5.25
C ASN A 66 -1.13 14.88 3.88
N GLU A 67 -0.16 15.76 3.60
CA GLU A 67 0.02 16.39 2.29
C GLU A 67 0.26 15.36 1.19
N LYS A 68 1.18 14.41 1.39
CA LYS A 68 1.37 13.32 0.42
C LYS A 68 0.08 12.53 0.20
N LEU A 69 -0.64 12.18 1.26
CA LEU A 69 -1.90 11.47 1.12
C LEU A 69 -2.92 12.26 0.31
N ALA A 70 -3.01 13.57 0.49
CA ALA A 70 -3.92 14.44 -0.23
C ALA A 70 -3.69 14.43 -1.76
N GLU A 71 -2.44 14.27 -2.20
CA GLU A 71 -2.08 14.19 -3.63
C GLU A 71 -2.56 12.89 -4.32
N LEU A 72 -2.85 11.85 -3.55
CA LEU A 72 -3.09 10.50 -4.04
C LEU A 72 -4.59 10.20 -4.19
N ASP A 73 -4.93 9.56 -5.31
CA ASP A 73 -6.28 9.09 -5.61
C ASP A 73 -6.59 7.68 -5.10
N GLY A 74 -5.56 6.91 -4.75
CA GLY A 74 -5.67 5.55 -4.26
C GLY A 74 -4.31 4.98 -3.88
N PHE A 75 -4.31 3.75 -3.38
CA PHE A 75 -3.13 3.16 -2.75
C PHE A 75 -2.92 1.71 -3.17
N VAL A 76 -1.66 1.27 -3.19
CA VAL A 76 -1.30 -0.14 -3.10
C VAL A 76 -0.46 -0.30 -1.84
N PHE A 77 -0.97 -1.03 -0.85
CA PHE A 77 -0.21 -1.29 0.37
C PHE A 77 0.68 -2.52 0.18
N ILE A 78 1.99 -2.35 0.38
CA ILE A 78 2.94 -3.46 0.47
C ILE A 78 3.04 -3.87 1.95
N VAL A 79 2.47 -5.04 2.27
CA VAL A 79 2.22 -5.50 3.64
C VAL A 79 3.00 -6.77 3.94
N GLN A 80 3.99 -6.67 4.83
CA GLN A 80 4.55 -7.85 5.47
C GLN A 80 3.75 -8.27 6.69
N GLU A 81 3.67 -9.58 6.90
CA GLU A 81 3.08 -10.15 8.12
C GLU A 81 4.14 -10.33 9.20
N TYR A 82 4.03 -9.54 10.27
CA TYR A 82 4.84 -9.67 11.49
C TYR A 82 3.92 -10.18 12.61
N ASN A 83 4.27 -11.34 13.18
CA ASN A 83 3.54 -11.93 14.31
C ASN A 83 2.01 -11.94 14.10
N HIS A 84 1.57 -12.44 12.93
CA HIS A 84 0.15 -12.53 12.55
C HIS A 84 -0.58 -11.19 12.34
N SER A 85 0.14 -10.08 12.13
CA SER A 85 -0.49 -8.77 11.91
C SER A 85 0.30 -7.90 10.93
N ILE A 86 -0.26 -6.74 10.61
CA ILE A 86 0.47 -5.64 10.00
C ILE A 86 1.55 -5.12 10.95
N THR A 87 2.49 -4.33 10.43
CA THR A 87 3.51 -3.70 11.26
C THR A 87 2.97 -2.55 12.08
N ALA A 88 3.62 -2.32 13.23
CA ALA A 88 3.38 -1.14 14.05
C ALA A 88 3.54 0.17 13.26
N VAL A 89 4.52 0.22 12.36
CA VAL A 89 4.78 1.39 11.51
C VAL A 89 3.63 1.67 10.55
N LEU A 90 3.11 0.64 9.87
CA LEU A 90 1.98 0.81 8.98
C LEU A 90 0.73 1.24 9.76
N LYS A 91 0.48 0.62 10.92
CA LYS A 91 -0.63 1.01 11.79
C LYS A 91 -0.50 2.46 12.26
N ASN A 92 0.67 2.88 12.69
CA ASN A 92 0.92 4.25 13.13
C ASN A 92 0.74 5.26 11.99
N ALA A 93 1.15 4.92 10.77
CA ALA A 93 0.95 5.78 9.59
C ALA A 93 -0.54 5.93 9.23
N LEU A 94 -1.31 4.85 9.36
CA LEU A 94 -2.76 4.87 9.19
C LEU A 94 -3.44 5.73 10.26
N ASP A 95 -3.02 5.62 11.52
CA ASP A 95 -3.58 6.37 12.66
C ASP A 95 -3.20 7.86 12.66
N SER A 96 -2.09 8.22 12.02
CA SER A 96 -1.57 9.60 11.97
C SER A 96 -2.26 10.48 10.91
N ALA A 97 -3.26 9.94 10.22
CA ALA A 97 -4.05 10.63 9.21
C ALA A 97 -5.51 10.19 9.32
N LYS A 98 -6.45 11.10 9.09
CA LYS A 98 -7.89 10.78 9.17
C LYS A 98 -8.57 11.05 7.84
N GLU A 99 -8.99 12.28 7.60
CA GLU A 99 -9.81 12.65 6.44
C GLU A 99 -9.13 12.44 5.07
N HIS A 100 -7.79 12.47 5.03
CA HIS A 100 -7.02 12.27 3.79
C HIS A 100 -7.12 10.85 3.21
N TRP A 101 -7.62 9.89 4.00
CA TRP A 101 -7.92 8.53 3.55
C TRP A 101 -9.28 8.40 2.86
N ASN A 102 -10.22 9.26 3.23
CA ASN A 102 -11.64 9.03 2.97
C ASN A 102 -11.98 8.95 1.48
N ASN A 103 -12.90 8.05 1.14
CA ASN A 103 -13.43 7.86 -0.21
C ASN A 103 -12.34 7.57 -1.26
N LYS A 104 -11.26 6.92 -0.84
CA LYS A 104 -10.18 6.41 -1.71
C LYS A 104 -10.28 4.90 -1.88
N ALA A 105 -9.56 4.37 -2.85
CA ALA A 105 -9.50 2.94 -3.09
C ALA A 105 -8.11 2.37 -2.80
N ALA A 106 -8.05 1.09 -2.44
CA ALA A 106 -6.80 0.40 -2.15
C ALA A 106 -6.71 -1.01 -2.75
N GLY A 107 -5.54 -1.32 -3.30
CA GLY A 107 -5.03 -2.66 -3.50
C GLY A 107 -4.12 -3.08 -2.34
N ILE A 108 -4.01 -4.39 -2.09
CA ILE A 108 -3.13 -4.94 -1.06
C ILE A 108 -2.26 -6.00 -1.71
N VAL A 109 -0.95 -5.82 -1.55
CA VAL A 109 0.09 -6.80 -1.89
C VAL A 109 0.73 -7.21 -0.59
N SER A 110 0.70 -8.50 -0.25
CA SER A 110 1.30 -8.95 1.01
C SER A 110 2.27 -10.10 0.86
N TYR A 111 3.14 -10.26 1.86
CA TYR A 111 4.10 -11.33 1.90
C TYR A 111 4.35 -11.84 3.32
N GLY A 112 4.69 -13.12 3.41
CA GLY A 112 4.92 -13.83 4.68
C GLY A 112 4.98 -15.34 4.46
N SER A 113 5.16 -16.12 5.51
CA SER A 113 5.21 -17.59 5.40
C SER A 113 3.93 -18.18 4.79
N LEU A 114 2.76 -17.56 5.06
CA LEU A 114 1.47 -17.88 4.45
C LEU A 114 0.99 -16.76 3.50
N GLY A 115 1.91 -16.14 2.77
CA GLY A 115 1.57 -15.07 1.83
C GLY A 115 1.18 -13.75 2.48
N GLY A 116 1.17 -13.65 3.81
CA GLY A 116 0.75 -12.46 4.55
C GLY A 116 -0.76 -12.30 4.68
N ALA A 117 -1.53 -13.39 4.57
CA ALA A 117 -2.98 -13.36 4.57
C ALA A 117 -3.60 -12.75 5.85
N ARG A 118 -3.03 -13.01 7.03
CA ARG A 118 -3.60 -12.48 8.29
C ARG A 118 -3.38 -10.99 8.42
N ALA A 119 -2.19 -10.53 8.03
CA ALA A 119 -1.89 -9.10 7.95
C ALA A 119 -2.82 -8.38 6.97
N THR A 120 -3.15 -9.00 5.83
CA THR A 120 -4.12 -8.45 4.88
C THR A 120 -5.51 -8.33 5.51
N GLU A 121 -6.02 -9.36 6.18
CA GLU A 121 -7.35 -9.30 6.79
C GLU A 121 -7.42 -8.24 7.91
N HIS A 122 -6.37 -8.10 8.71
CA HIS A 122 -6.26 -7.00 9.68
C HIS A 122 -6.28 -5.63 8.99
N LEU A 123 -5.53 -5.48 7.90
CA LEU A 123 -5.51 -4.24 7.13
C LEU A 123 -6.89 -3.92 6.56
N ARG A 124 -7.61 -4.90 5.98
CA ARG A 124 -8.96 -4.69 5.43
C ARG A 124 -9.92 -4.12 6.46
N ALA A 125 -9.90 -4.63 7.69
CA ALA A 125 -10.73 -4.10 8.77
C ALA A 125 -10.39 -2.63 9.08
N ILE A 126 -9.11 -2.28 9.13
CA ILE A 126 -8.65 -0.90 9.37
C ILE A 126 -9.03 0.02 8.21
N LEU A 127 -8.85 -0.41 6.96
CA LEU A 127 -9.19 0.37 5.77
C LEU A 127 -10.69 0.67 5.71
N SER A 128 -11.55 -0.28 6.13
CA SER A 128 -13.00 -0.06 6.22
C SER A 128 -13.35 1.06 7.20
N GLU A 129 -12.70 1.12 8.36
CA GLU A 129 -12.87 2.22 9.33
C GLU A 129 -12.42 3.57 8.75
N LEU A 130 -11.32 3.59 8.00
CA LEU A 130 -10.76 4.79 7.38
C LEU A 130 -11.47 5.21 6.07
N GLN A 131 -12.62 4.61 5.76
CA GLN A 131 -13.40 4.88 4.55
C GLN A 131 -12.60 4.67 3.25
N ILE A 132 -11.69 3.69 3.23
CA ILE A 132 -10.95 3.26 2.04
C ILE A 132 -11.58 1.97 1.49
N ALA A 133 -12.06 2.02 0.25
CA ALA A 133 -12.60 0.85 -0.43
C ALA A 133 -11.46 -0.07 -0.92
N HIS A 134 -11.36 -1.29 -0.39
CA HIS A 134 -10.30 -2.25 -0.75
C HIS A 134 -10.79 -3.34 -1.70
N VAL A 135 -10.01 -3.63 -2.74
CA VAL A 135 -10.40 -4.61 -3.76
C VAL A 135 -10.16 -6.05 -3.30
N ARG A 136 -10.93 -7.00 -3.84
CA ARG A 136 -10.82 -8.43 -3.50
C ARG A 136 -9.47 -8.99 -3.93
N THR A 137 -9.06 -8.77 -5.17
CA THR A 137 -7.83 -9.38 -5.71
C THR A 137 -6.63 -8.94 -4.90
N HIS A 138 -5.81 -9.90 -4.50
CA HIS A 138 -4.74 -9.71 -3.53
C HIS A 138 -3.56 -10.62 -3.94
N PRO A 139 -2.49 -10.04 -4.50
CA PRO A 139 -1.22 -10.73 -4.69
C PRO A 139 -0.57 -11.05 -3.33
N ALA A 140 -0.40 -12.34 -3.06
CA ALA A 140 0.14 -12.85 -1.80
C ALA A 140 1.40 -13.68 -2.08
N PHE A 141 2.55 -13.24 -1.56
CA PHE A 141 3.85 -13.83 -1.85
C PHE A 141 4.35 -14.68 -0.67
N SER A 142 4.59 -15.96 -0.92
CA SER A 142 5.14 -16.86 0.08
C SER A 142 6.64 -16.66 0.19
N LEU A 143 7.14 -16.48 1.41
CA LEU A 143 8.59 -16.40 1.66
C LEU A 143 9.35 -17.66 1.17
N PHE A 144 8.67 -18.81 1.05
CA PHE A 144 9.30 -20.07 0.63
C PHE A 144 9.33 -20.26 -0.90
N HIS A 145 8.52 -19.51 -1.64
CA HIS A 145 8.29 -19.76 -3.06
C HIS A 145 8.53 -18.54 -3.96
N ASP A 146 8.37 -17.34 -3.41
CA ASP A 146 8.54 -16.08 -4.11
C ASP A 146 9.83 -15.35 -3.67
N PHE A 147 10.63 -15.98 -2.80
CA PHE A 147 11.90 -15.46 -2.33
C PHE A 147 12.96 -16.57 -2.28
N GLU A 148 14.12 -16.32 -2.84
CA GLU A 148 15.30 -17.18 -2.64
C GLU A 148 15.91 -16.88 -1.29
N ASN A 149 16.23 -17.93 -0.53
CA ASN A 149 16.80 -17.83 0.82
C ASN A 149 16.02 -16.88 1.74
N MET A 150 14.69 -16.80 1.56
CA MET A 150 13.77 -15.93 2.32
C MET A 150 14.12 -14.42 2.27
N SER A 151 14.97 -14.00 1.32
CA SER A 151 15.59 -12.66 1.35
C SER A 151 15.75 -11.99 -0.02
N VAL A 152 15.87 -12.77 -1.09
CA VAL A 152 15.98 -12.24 -2.45
C VAL A 152 14.64 -12.43 -3.15
N PHE A 153 13.96 -11.34 -3.48
CA PHE A 153 12.65 -11.39 -4.11
C PHE A 153 12.75 -11.97 -5.53
N LYS A 154 12.03 -13.07 -5.76
CA LYS A 154 11.97 -13.79 -7.04
C LYS A 154 10.55 -14.36 -7.20
N PRO A 155 9.57 -13.52 -7.54
CA PRO A 155 8.18 -13.92 -7.58
C PRO A 155 7.92 -14.95 -8.68
N GLN A 156 6.96 -15.83 -8.44
CA GLN A 156 6.47 -16.73 -9.48
C GLN A 156 5.77 -15.95 -10.61
N ALA A 157 5.81 -16.49 -11.83
CA ALA A 157 5.25 -15.81 -13.01
C ALA A 157 3.77 -15.43 -12.85
N VAL A 158 2.97 -16.28 -12.18
CA VAL A 158 1.53 -16.06 -11.92
C VAL A 158 1.23 -14.79 -11.12
N GLN A 159 2.21 -14.28 -10.37
CA GLN A 159 2.02 -13.09 -9.55
C GLN A 159 1.82 -11.84 -10.41
N LYS A 160 2.41 -11.78 -11.62
CA LYS A 160 2.26 -10.62 -12.52
C LYS A 160 0.81 -10.45 -12.97
N ASP A 161 0.13 -11.54 -13.32
CA ASP A 161 -1.27 -11.51 -13.72
C ASP A 161 -2.18 -11.10 -12.55
N THR A 162 -1.88 -11.60 -11.35
CA THR A 162 -2.61 -11.25 -10.12
C THR A 162 -2.45 -9.77 -9.77
N VAL A 163 -1.25 -9.20 -9.93
CA VAL A 163 -1.00 -7.76 -9.75
C VAL A 163 -1.81 -6.94 -10.76
N ASN A 164 -1.79 -7.32 -12.04
CA ASN A 164 -2.57 -6.62 -13.07
C ASN A 164 -4.06 -6.63 -12.77
N LEU A 165 -4.62 -7.77 -12.38
CA LEU A 165 -6.04 -7.87 -12.00
C LEU A 165 -6.38 -7.02 -10.76
N MET A 166 -5.47 -6.94 -9.78
CA MET A 166 -5.63 -6.04 -8.63
C MET A 166 -5.60 -4.57 -9.06
N LEU A 167 -4.69 -4.18 -9.96
CA LEU A 167 -4.59 -2.82 -10.48
C LEU A 167 -5.84 -2.44 -11.29
N ASP A 168 -6.37 -3.34 -12.12
CA ASP A 168 -7.63 -3.12 -12.86
C ASP A 168 -8.79 -2.76 -11.91
N GLN A 169 -8.97 -3.55 -10.85
CA GLN A 169 -10.01 -3.33 -9.86
C GLN A 169 -9.77 -2.02 -9.07
N LEU A 170 -8.52 -1.76 -8.68
CA LEU A 170 -8.14 -0.57 -7.94
C LEU A 170 -8.47 0.70 -8.73
N LEU A 171 -8.06 0.76 -10.00
CA LEU A 171 -8.29 1.94 -10.83
C LEU A 171 -9.78 2.16 -11.11
N ALA A 172 -10.54 1.08 -11.34
CA ALA A 172 -12.00 1.18 -11.51
C ALA A 172 -12.65 1.80 -10.27
N TRP A 173 -12.30 1.34 -9.07
CA TRP A 173 -12.86 1.85 -7.81
C TRP A 173 -12.38 3.26 -7.49
N ALA A 174 -11.08 3.55 -7.67
CA ALA A 174 -10.52 4.88 -7.48
C ALA A 174 -11.20 5.92 -8.38
N LYS A 175 -11.44 5.57 -9.66
CA LYS A 175 -12.17 6.43 -10.61
C LYS A 175 -13.61 6.67 -10.15
N ALA A 176 -14.31 5.62 -9.73
CA ALA A 176 -15.71 5.71 -9.30
C ALA A 176 -15.90 6.53 -8.02
N LEU A 177 -14.95 6.46 -7.09
CA LEU A 177 -15.02 7.15 -5.79
C LEU A 177 -14.49 8.59 -5.83
N LYS A 178 -13.69 8.97 -6.84
CA LYS A 178 -13.11 10.31 -6.97
C LYS A 178 -14.13 11.46 -6.86
N PRO A 179 -15.35 11.39 -7.43
CA PRO A 179 -16.37 12.44 -7.29
C PRO A 179 -16.94 12.62 -5.87
N LEU A 180 -16.72 11.67 -4.95
CA LEU A 180 -17.19 11.77 -3.56
C LEU A 180 -16.26 12.60 -2.66
N ARG A 181 -15.08 12.95 -3.16
CA ARG A 181 -14.07 13.74 -2.43
C ARG A 181 -14.40 15.21 -2.63
N LYS A 182 -14.40 15.98 -1.54
CA LYS A 182 -14.67 17.41 -1.52
C LYS A 182 -13.38 18.21 -1.46
#